data_AF-A0A3N5KH20-F1
#
_entry.id   AF-A0A3N5KH20-F1
#
_cell.length_a   1.000
_cell.length_b   1.000
_cell.length_c   1.000
_cell.angle_alpha   90.00
_cell.angle_beta   90.00
_cell.angle_gamma   90.00
#
_symmetry.space_group_name_H-M   'P 1'
#
loop_
_entity.id
_entity.type
_entity.pdbx_description
1 polymer ?
#
loop_
_entity_poly.entity_id
_entity_poly.type
_entity_poly.pdbx_seq_one_letter_code
_entity_poly.pdbx_strand_id
1 'polypeptide(L)'
;MRIQGLAGTAVSVALVLSGAVRAEAEIRTDRLSGRQLKTWKAIVAVVEAAGPDGQILHPTLHRLYRELDSSAHAVRIVIPDTKGSSAIAGRFRIESLGSDGRHEASITLNLRTIDRVLTGSPDAQLVTFERLGRAERYAQVLGHEMAHAAWTLGDAENTRLVVDVQRRSLELARRAQTEGVAGEGFSEAVRENERLVRSLEGPALAAEAAITEELRASR
;
A
#
# COMPACT_ATOMS: atom_id res chain seq x y z
N MET A 1 -23.04 0.13 -27.38
CA MET A 1 -22.76 0.56 -26.00
C MET A 1 -21.36 0.09 -25.65
N ARG A 2 -20.38 1.00 -25.55
CA ARG A 2 -18.96 0.66 -25.32
C ARG A 2 -18.74 0.46 -23.82
N ILE A 3 -18.40 -0.76 -23.40
CA ILE A 3 -18.10 -1.09 -22.02
C ILE A 3 -16.65 -0.68 -21.76
N GLN A 4 -16.46 0.37 -20.95
CA GLN A 4 -15.16 0.83 -20.46
C GLN A 4 -14.57 -0.19 -19.48
N GLY A 5 -13.24 -0.30 -19.50
CA GLY A 5 -12.48 -1.43 -18.99
C GLY A 5 -12.58 -1.65 -17.48
N LEU A 6 -12.75 -2.92 -17.13
CA LEU A 6 -12.40 -3.47 -15.82
C LEU A 6 -10.88 -3.34 -15.62
N ALA A 7 -10.46 -2.39 -14.79
CA ALA A 7 -9.10 -2.35 -14.25
C ALA A 7 -8.92 -3.55 -13.30
N GLY A 8 -8.53 -4.69 -13.87
CA GLY A 8 -8.23 -5.90 -13.12
C GLY A 8 -6.96 -5.75 -12.30
N THR A 9 -7.10 -5.74 -10.97
CA THR A 9 -5.99 -5.98 -10.03
C THR A 9 -5.57 -7.45 -10.12
N ALA A 10 -4.59 -7.73 -10.98
CA ALA A 10 -3.91 -9.03 -10.98
C ALA A 10 -3.10 -9.19 -9.68
N VAL A 11 -3.32 -10.32 -8.99
CA VAL A 11 -2.58 -10.73 -7.81
C VAL A 11 -2.05 -12.14 -8.04
N SER A 12 -0.75 -12.26 -8.32
CA SER A 12 -0.03 -13.54 -8.34
C SER A 12 0.39 -13.91 -6.90
N VAL A 13 0.35 -15.20 -6.57
CA VAL A 13 0.77 -15.74 -5.26
C VAL A 13 1.91 -16.73 -5.48
N ALA A 14 3.04 -16.50 -4.80
CA ALA A 14 4.08 -17.50 -4.57
C ALA A 14 4.10 -17.78 -3.06
N LEU A 15 3.88 -19.04 -2.69
CA LEU A 15 3.95 -19.51 -1.31
C LEU A 15 5.42 -19.85 -0.98
N VAL A 16 6.02 -19.18 0.00
CA VAL A 16 7.32 -19.59 0.55
C VAL A 16 7.18 -19.76 2.04
N LEU A 17 7.35 -21.01 2.49
CA LEU A 17 7.51 -21.38 3.90
C LEU A 17 8.97 -21.12 4.29
N SER A 18 9.23 -20.39 5.38
CA SER A 18 10.54 -20.40 6.05
C SER A 18 10.44 -19.99 7.51
N GLY A 19 11.31 -20.61 8.31
CA GLY A 19 11.24 -20.75 9.76
C GLY A 19 11.55 -19.50 10.57
N ALA A 20 11.08 -19.54 11.81
CA ALA A 20 11.12 -18.46 12.77
C ALA A 20 12.54 -18.15 13.25
N VAL A 21 12.99 -16.92 12.97
CA VAL A 21 13.99 -16.22 13.76
C VAL A 21 13.27 -15.02 14.36
N ARG A 22 13.36 -14.85 15.69
CA ARG A 22 12.85 -13.67 16.41
C ARG A 22 13.60 -12.44 15.91
N ALA A 23 13.06 -11.77 14.90
CA ALA A 23 13.45 -10.41 14.55
C ALA A 23 12.71 -9.43 15.47
N GLU A 24 13.28 -8.29 15.80
CA GLU A 24 12.52 -7.18 16.39
C GLU A 24 11.53 -6.64 15.33
N ALA A 25 10.66 -5.71 15.74
CA ALA A 25 9.88 -4.88 14.81
C ALA A 25 10.78 -4.41 13.66
N GLU A 26 10.42 -4.65 12.40
CA GLU A 26 11.32 -4.28 11.30
C GLU A 26 10.55 -3.94 10.02
N ILE A 27 10.74 -2.70 9.57
CA ILE A 27 10.52 -2.35 8.16
C ILE A 27 11.67 -2.98 7.36
N ARG A 28 11.41 -4.13 6.76
CA ARG A 28 12.42 -4.94 6.08
C ARG A 28 12.68 -4.41 4.67
N THR A 29 13.95 -4.09 4.40
CA THR A 29 14.43 -3.71 3.06
C THR A 29 15.44 -4.69 2.48
N ASP A 30 15.51 -5.89 3.06
CA ASP A 30 16.45 -6.98 2.74
C ASP A 30 16.43 -7.41 1.27
N ARG A 31 15.31 -7.20 0.57
CA ARG A 31 15.14 -7.57 -0.84
C ARG A 31 15.29 -6.42 -1.83
N LEU A 32 15.67 -5.22 -1.37
CA LEU A 32 15.87 -4.09 -2.27
C LEU A 32 17.23 -4.15 -2.94
N SER A 33 17.27 -3.97 -4.27
CA SER A 33 18.52 -3.76 -5.00
C SER A 33 19.19 -2.44 -4.60
N GLY A 34 20.48 -2.24 -4.87
CA GLY A 34 21.19 -1.01 -4.49
C GLY A 34 20.52 0.28 -5.01
N ARG A 35 19.92 0.24 -6.21
CA ARG A 35 19.15 1.37 -6.76
C ARG A 35 17.84 1.60 -6.01
N GLN A 36 17.13 0.52 -5.68
CA GLN A 36 15.88 0.58 -4.92
C GLN A 36 16.15 1.07 -3.50
N LEU A 37 17.23 0.62 -2.86
CA LEU A 37 17.65 1.07 -1.54
C LEU A 37 18.00 2.57 -1.54
N LYS A 38 18.70 3.07 -2.57
CA LYS A 38 18.93 4.52 -2.72
C LYS A 38 17.61 5.30 -2.81
N THR A 39 16.62 4.75 -3.52
CA THR A 39 15.30 5.37 -3.62
C THR A 39 14.57 5.33 -2.27
N TRP A 40 14.59 4.19 -1.59
CA TRP A 40 14.05 4.04 -0.24
C TRP A 40 14.65 5.06 0.74
N LYS A 41 15.98 5.21 0.75
CA LYS A 41 16.66 6.22 1.58
C LYS A 41 16.20 7.64 1.28
N ALA A 42 15.94 7.97 0.01
CA ALA A 42 15.39 9.27 -0.35
C ALA A 42 13.96 9.47 0.14
N ILE A 43 13.15 8.40 0.18
CA ILE A 43 11.79 8.43 0.76
C ILE A 43 11.87 8.64 2.27
N VAL A 44 12.71 7.87 2.98
CA VAL A 44 12.90 8.00 4.43
C VAL A 44 13.43 9.40 4.78
N ALA A 45 14.29 9.99 3.95
CA ALA A 45 14.74 11.37 4.17
C ALA A 45 13.60 12.39 4.12
N VAL A 46 12.53 12.14 3.35
CA VAL A 46 11.31 12.96 3.38
C VAL A 46 10.51 12.69 4.66
N VAL A 47 10.33 11.42 5.03
CA VAL A 47 9.60 11.02 6.26
C VAL A 47 10.23 11.64 7.51
N GLU A 48 11.56 11.61 7.60
CA GLU A 48 12.35 12.10 8.73
C GLU A 48 12.74 13.59 8.59
N ALA A 49 12.22 14.30 7.58
CA ALA A 49 12.58 15.69 7.36
C ALA A 49 12.18 16.57 8.55
N ALA A 50 13.14 17.37 9.02
CA ALA A 50 12.94 18.30 10.12
C ALA A 50 13.29 19.74 9.69
N GLY A 51 12.56 20.70 10.24
CA GLY A 51 12.81 22.13 10.03
C GLY A 51 14.03 22.63 10.84
N PRO A 52 14.38 23.92 10.69
CA PRO A 52 15.52 24.53 11.39
C PRO A 52 15.45 24.39 12.92
N ASP A 53 14.24 24.38 13.48
CA ASP A 53 14.00 24.26 14.92
C ASP A 53 13.92 22.80 15.41
N GLY A 54 14.28 21.83 14.55
CA GLY A 54 14.22 20.39 14.85
C GLY A 54 12.81 19.80 14.84
N GLN A 55 11.79 20.58 14.51
CA GLN A 55 10.41 20.10 14.36
C GLN A 55 10.25 19.23 13.12
N ILE A 56 9.58 18.09 13.25
CA ILE A 56 9.27 17.21 12.12
C ILE A 56 8.35 17.94 11.14
N LEU A 57 8.74 17.97 9.86
CA LEU A 57 8.01 18.67 8.80
C LEU A 57 6.76 17.91 8.35
N HIS A 58 6.78 16.58 8.43
CA HIS A 58 5.70 15.71 7.98
C HIS A 58 5.24 14.80 9.13
N PRO A 59 4.59 15.35 10.17
CA PRO A 59 4.27 14.61 11.39
C PRO A 59 3.39 13.38 11.15
N THR A 60 2.48 13.39 10.17
CA THR A 60 1.67 12.21 9.85
C THR A 60 2.51 11.09 9.24
N LEU A 61 3.40 11.42 8.28
CA LEU A 61 4.33 10.44 7.69
C LEU A 61 5.24 9.84 8.76
N HIS A 62 5.84 10.70 9.58
CA HIS A 62 6.77 10.27 10.62
C HIS A 62 6.05 9.38 11.64
N ARG A 63 4.86 9.76 12.12
CA ARG A 63 4.08 8.94 13.06
C ARG A 63 3.79 7.54 12.50
N LEU A 64 3.25 7.45 11.29
CA LEU A 64 2.94 6.17 10.65
C LEU A 64 4.20 5.30 10.48
N TYR A 65 5.31 5.92 10.08
CA TYR A 65 6.58 5.21 9.96
C TYR A 65 7.04 4.65 11.30
N ARG A 66 7.03 5.47 12.37
CA ARG A 66 7.43 5.06 13.73
C ARG A 66 6.49 3.98 14.30
N GLU A 67 5.19 4.07 14.06
CA GLU A 67 4.21 3.05 14.46
C GLU A 67 4.56 1.69 13.86
N LEU A 68 4.84 1.63 12.55
CA LEU A 68 5.23 0.38 11.89
C LEU A 68 6.62 -0.11 12.31
N ASP A 69 7.60 0.79 12.40
CA ASP A 69 8.98 0.50 12.80
C ASP A 69 9.09 -0.03 14.24
N SER A 70 8.15 0.35 15.11
CA SER A 70 8.07 -0.14 16.50
C SER A 70 7.05 -1.26 16.70
N SER A 71 6.28 -1.63 15.66
CA SER A 71 5.22 -2.63 15.77
C SER A 71 5.77 -4.04 15.93
N ALA A 72 5.08 -4.93 16.63
CA ALA A 72 5.51 -6.33 16.72
C ALA A 72 5.53 -7.05 15.36
N HIS A 73 4.96 -6.49 14.30
CA HIS A 73 4.82 -7.12 12.98
C HIS A 73 6.08 -6.94 12.12
N ALA A 74 6.15 -7.70 11.02
CA ALA A 74 7.18 -7.52 10.01
C ALA A 74 6.56 -6.93 8.74
N VAL A 75 7.01 -5.76 8.32
CA VAL A 75 6.51 -5.08 7.11
C VAL A 75 7.63 -5.00 6.10
N ARG A 76 7.53 -5.73 5.00
CA ARG A 76 8.54 -5.69 3.93
C ARG A 76 8.23 -4.61 2.90
N ILE A 77 9.22 -3.81 2.56
CA ILE A 77 9.14 -2.88 1.43
C ILE A 77 9.49 -3.59 0.13
N VAL A 78 8.62 -3.47 -0.86
CA VAL A 78 8.79 -4.06 -2.19
C VAL A 78 8.79 -2.96 -3.24
N ILE A 79 9.88 -2.84 -3.98
CA ILE A 79 9.97 -1.95 -5.15
C ILE A 79 10.24 -2.86 -6.36
N PRO A 80 9.22 -3.18 -7.17
CA PRO A 80 9.40 -4.13 -8.27
C PRO A 80 10.29 -3.53 -9.37
N ASP A 81 11.22 -4.34 -9.90
CA ASP A 81 12.07 -3.98 -11.04
C ASP A 81 11.32 -4.00 -12.39
N THR A 82 10.09 -4.51 -12.39
CA THR A 82 9.41 -4.91 -13.62
C THR A 82 9.17 -3.77 -14.58
N LYS A 83 9.46 -4.02 -15.87
CA LYS A 83 9.06 -3.18 -17.01
C LYS A 83 7.55 -3.22 -17.31
N GLY A 84 6.77 -4.06 -16.63
CA GLY A 84 5.31 -4.11 -16.74
C GLY A 84 4.65 -2.87 -16.13
N SER A 85 3.54 -2.40 -16.70
CA SER A 85 2.73 -1.37 -16.06
C SER A 85 1.82 -2.00 -15.03
N SER A 86 2.06 -1.72 -13.76
CA SER A 86 1.01 -1.86 -12.75
C SER A 86 -0.01 -0.75 -12.95
N ALA A 87 -1.30 -1.06 -12.87
CA ALA A 87 -2.36 -0.04 -12.85
C ALA A 87 -2.41 0.71 -11.50
N ILE A 88 -1.76 0.18 -10.46
CA ILE A 88 -1.78 0.72 -9.10
C ILE A 88 -0.41 1.28 -8.70
N ALA A 89 -0.42 2.39 -7.97
CA ALA A 89 0.77 3.12 -7.52
C ALA A 89 1.39 2.51 -6.25
N GLY A 90 0.55 2.14 -5.29
CA GLY A 90 0.91 1.46 -4.06
C GLY A 90 0.07 0.19 -3.86
N ARG A 91 0.49 -0.65 -2.91
CA ARG A 91 -0.32 -1.75 -2.38
C ARG A 91 0.20 -2.21 -1.02
N PHE A 92 -0.67 -2.23 -0.03
CA PHE A 92 -0.51 -2.99 1.21
C PHE A 92 -1.11 -4.40 1.08
N ARG A 93 -0.45 -5.39 1.68
CA ARG A 93 -0.92 -6.77 1.73
C ARG A 93 -0.50 -7.49 3.00
N ILE A 94 -1.39 -8.33 3.54
CA ILE A 94 -1.01 -9.34 4.54
C ILE A 94 -0.48 -10.57 3.79
N GLU A 95 0.76 -10.95 4.07
CA GLU A 95 1.44 -12.08 3.44
C GLU A 95 1.23 -13.36 4.25
N SER A 96 1.34 -13.26 5.58
CA SER A 96 1.09 -14.38 6.48
C SER A 96 0.56 -13.94 7.85
N LEU A 97 -0.31 -14.76 8.43
CA LEU A 97 -0.75 -14.63 9.81
C LEU A 97 0.08 -15.56 10.68
N GLY A 98 0.95 -15.01 11.53
CA GLY A 98 1.66 -15.77 12.54
C GLY A 98 0.74 -16.23 13.66
N SER A 99 1.01 -17.42 14.17
CA SER A 99 0.24 -18.06 15.25
C SER A 99 0.47 -17.40 16.62
N ASP A 100 1.52 -16.60 16.75
CA ASP A 100 1.86 -15.80 17.94
C ASP A 100 1.24 -14.39 17.93
N GLY A 101 0.37 -14.09 16.96
CA GLY A 101 -0.19 -12.76 16.75
C GLY A 101 0.72 -11.82 15.97
N ARG A 102 1.95 -12.25 15.64
CA ARG A 102 2.82 -11.53 14.73
C ARG A 102 2.36 -11.75 13.30
N HIS A 103 2.36 -10.72 12.47
CA HIS A 103 1.95 -10.84 11.07
C HIS A 103 3.08 -10.40 10.17
N GLU A 104 3.18 -11.03 9.01
CA GLU A 104 4.04 -10.54 7.95
C GLU A 104 3.18 -9.86 6.89
N ALA A 105 3.58 -8.65 6.53
CA ALA A 105 2.92 -7.83 5.54
C ALA A 105 3.92 -7.27 4.54
N SER A 106 3.42 -6.78 3.41
CA SER A 106 4.22 -6.06 2.42
C SER A 106 3.58 -4.74 2.04
N ILE A 107 4.43 -3.76 1.77
CA ILE A 107 4.07 -2.49 1.11
C ILE A 107 4.83 -2.44 -0.21
N THR A 108 4.09 -2.44 -1.31
CA THR A 108 4.64 -2.38 -2.66
C THR A 108 4.52 -0.95 -3.21
N LEU A 109 5.63 -0.39 -3.70
CA LEU A 109 5.65 0.91 -4.38
C LEU A 109 6.00 0.77 -5.86
N ASN A 110 5.01 0.98 -6.74
CA ASN A 110 5.18 0.94 -8.19
C ASN A 110 5.66 2.30 -8.71
N LEU A 111 6.95 2.59 -8.53
CA LEU A 111 7.54 3.90 -8.83
C LEU A 111 7.24 4.42 -10.24
N ARG A 112 7.20 3.54 -11.25
CA ARG A 112 6.86 3.90 -12.64
C ARG A 112 5.41 4.40 -12.76
N THR A 113 4.49 3.80 -12.03
CA THR A 113 3.08 4.22 -12.02
C THR A 113 2.95 5.55 -11.29
N ILE A 114 3.63 5.71 -10.14
CA ILE A 114 3.68 6.98 -9.40
C ILE A 114 4.21 8.13 -10.27
N ASP A 115 5.28 7.88 -11.03
CA ASP A 115 5.85 8.88 -11.94
C ASP A 115 4.91 9.20 -13.13
N ARG A 116 3.99 8.30 -13.50
CA ARG A 116 3.07 8.46 -14.66
C ARG A 116 1.75 9.13 -14.32
N VAL A 117 1.26 9.03 -13.10
CA VAL A 117 -0.04 9.63 -12.69
C VAL A 117 -0.06 11.16 -12.93
N LEU A 118 1.10 11.79 -13.01
CA LEU A 118 1.28 13.19 -13.42
C LEU A 118 0.82 13.53 -14.87
N THR A 119 0.58 12.55 -15.73
CA THR A 119 0.24 12.80 -17.16
C THR A 119 -1.26 12.75 -17.47
N GLY A 120 -2.16 12.93 -16.49
CA GLY A 120 -3.56 13.30 -16.74
C GLY A 120 -4.55 12.15 -16.98
N SER A 121 -4.61 11.15 -16.10
CA SER A 121 -5.70 10.17 -16.12
C SER A 121 -6.80 10.54 -15.10
N PRO A 122 -8.07 10.76 -15.52
CA PRO A 122 -9.19 11.09 -14.65
C PRO A 122 -9.52 10.03 -13.58
N ASP A 123 -9.07 8.79 -13.80
CA ASP A 123 -9.35 7.65 -12.91
C ASP A 123 -8.32 7.46 -11.79
N ALA A 124 -7.26 8.28 -11.75
CA ALA A 124 -6.28 8.22 -10.67
C ALA A 124 -6.87 8.90 -9.42
N GLN A 125 -7.48 8.12 -8.54
CA GLN A 125 -7.97 8.54 -7.22
C GLN A 125 -6.84 8.95 -6.24
N LEU A 126 -5.66 9.30 -6.74
CA LEU A 126 -4.59 9.86 -5.94
C LEU A 126 -4.75 11.37 -5.95
N VAL A 127 -4.61 11.99 -4.78
CA VAL A 127 -4.53 13.43 -4.65
C VAL A 127 -3.52 13.96 -5.67
N THR A 128 -3.88 15.03 -6.38
CA THR A 128 -3.04 15.60 -7.45
C THR A 128 -1.63 15.82 -6.92
N PHE A 129 -0.65 15.11 -7.48
CA PHE A 129 0.79 15.29 -7.23
C PHE A 129 1.32 16.67 -7.66
N GLU A 130 0.45 17.64 -7.91
CA GLU A 130 0.78 18.95 -8.43
C GLU A 130 1.89 19.57 -7.58
N ARG A 131 3.03 19.79 -8.25
CA ARG A 131 4.26 20.39 -7.74
C ARG A 131 5.14 19.50 -6.87
N LEU A 132 4.72 18.32 -6.41
CA LEU A 132 5.54 17.43 -5.58
C LEU A 132 6.80 16.94 -6.31
N GLY A 133 7.94 17.01 -5.63
CA GLY A 133 9.20 16.41 -6.04
C GLY A 133 9.11 14.89 -6.04
N ARG A 134 10.06 14.22 -6.70
CA ARG A 134 9.98 12.77 -6.93
C ARG A 134 9.90 11.95 -5.64
N ALA A 135 10.75 12.25 -4.67
CA ALA A 135 10.78 11.55 -3.39
C ALA A 135 9.51 11.81 -2.57
N GLU A 136 8.98 13.04 -2.59
CA GLU A 136 7.74 13.41 -1.89
C GLU A 136 6.53 12.67 -2.44
N ARG A 137 6.42 12.49 -3.76
CA ARG A 137 5.35 11.68 -4.36
C ARG A 137 5.41 10.22 -3.89
N TYR A 138 6.62 9.67 -3.84
CA TYR A 138 6.81 8.31 -3.32
C TYR A 138 6.48 8.23 -1.83
N ALA A 139 6.84 9.25 -1.05
CA ALA A 139 6.52 9.33 0.37
C ALA A 139 5.00 9.46 0.60
N GLN A 140 4.29 10.24 -0.21
CA GLN A 140 2.83 10.36 -0.14
C GLN A 140 2.14 9.01 -0.37
N VAL A 141 2.52 8.29 -1.44
CA VAL A 141 1.98 6.95 -1.72
C VAL A 141 2.38 5.97 -0.63
N LEU A 142 3.63 6.01 -0.16
CA LEU A 142 4.03 5.20 0.99
C LEU A 142 3.16 5.50 2.21
N GLY A 143 2.89 6.76 2.52
CA GLY A 143 2.06 7.17 3.64
C GLY A 143 0.63 6.63 3.57
N HIS A 144 0.02 6.63 2.39
CA HIS A 144 -1.26 5.98 2.15
C HIS A 144 -1.20 4.47 2.50
N GLU A 145 -0.21 3.75 1.99
CA GLU A 145 -0.07 2.32 2.27
C GLU A 145 0.34 2.02 3.73
N MET A 146 1.11 2.91 4.36
CA MET A 146 1.46 2.80 5.78
C MET A 146 0.23 3.02 6.67
N ALA A 147 -0.69 3.90 6.27
CA ALA A 147 -1.95 4.09 7.00
C ALA A 147 -2.83 2.84 6.95
N HIS A 148 -2.91 2.18 5.78
CA HIS A 148 -3.51 0.85 5.67
C HIS A 148 -2.84 -0.15 6.61
N ALA A 149 -1.50 -0.20 6.61
CA ALA A 149 -0.74 -1.12 7.44
C ALA A 149 -0.95 -0.86 8.94
N ALA A 150 -0.86 0.39 9.40
CA ALA A 150 -0.99 0.77 10.80
C ALA A 150 -2.40 0.47 11.33
N TRP A 151 -3.44 0.84 10.56
CA TRP A 151 -4.83 0.56 10.92
C TRP A 151 -5.14 -0.94 10.94
N THR A 152 -4.61 -1.69 9.98
CA THR A 152 -4.82 -3.14 9.88
C THR A 152 -4.11 -3.88 11.00
N LEU A 153 -2.82 -3.61 11.20
CA LEU A 153 -1.97 -4.35 12.13
C LEU A 153 -2.16 -3.92 13.59
N GLY A 154 -2.64 -2.71 13.82
CA GLY A 154 -2.93 -2.21 15.17
C GLY A 154 -4.14 -2.88 15.85
N ASP A 155 -4.98 -3.60 15.10
CA ASP A 155 -6.20 -4.22 15.61
C ASP A 155 -6.50 -5.58 14.95
N ALA A 156 -6.80 -6.59 15.77
CA ALA A 156 -7.02 -7.95 15.28
C ALA A 156 -8.32 -8.11 14.47
N GLU A 157 -9.37 -7.33 14.76
CA GLU A 157 -10.61 -7.32 13.97
C GLU A 157 -10.37 -6.70 12.60
N ASN A 158 -9.61 -5.60 12.54
CA ASN A 158 -9.22 -4.98 11.27
C ASN A 158 -8.36 -5.94 10.43
N THR A 159 -7.41 -6.63 11.05
CA THR A 159 -6.62 -7.69 10.38
C THR A 159 -7.53 -8.76 9.78
N ARG A 160 -8.48 -9.30 10.55
CA ARG A 160 -9.42 -10.32 10.05
C ARG A 160 -10.25 -9.81 8.87
N LEU A 161 -10.77 -8.59 8.96
CA LEU A 161 -11.55 -7.97 7.90
C LEU A 161 -10.74 -7.83 6.60
N VAL A 162 -9.50 -7.34 6.69
CA VAL A 162 -8.61 -7.19 5.52
C VAL A 162 -8.28 -8.55 4.90
N VAL A 163 -7.98 -9.56 5.72
CA VAL A 163 -7.72 -10.93 5.24
C VAL A 163 -8.94 -11.50 4.53
N ASP A 164 -10.14 -11.28 5.06
CA ASP A 164 -11.38 -11.74 4.43
C ASP A 164 -11.64 -11.06 3.09
N VAL A 165 -11.44 -9.73 3.00
CA VAL A 165 -11.58 -8.99 1.74
C VAL A 165 -10.53 -9.44 0.71
N GLN A 166 -9.28 -9.68 1.13
CA GLN A 166 -8.24 -10.22 0.25
C GLN A 166 -8.59 -11.62 -0.26
N ARG A 167 -9.08 -12.50 0.61
CA ARG A 167 -9.53 -13.85 0.26
C ARG A 167 -10.68 -13.82 -0.75
N ARG A 168 -11.73 -13.03 -0.48
CA ARG A 168 -12.88 -12.84 -1.39
C ARG A 168 -12.43 -12.30 -2.75
N SER A 169 -11.54 -11.33 -2.77
CA SER A 169 -10.98 -10.77 -4.01
C SER A 169 -10.26 -11.84 -4.84
N LEU A 170 -9.48 -12.72 -4.21
CA LEU A 170 -8.81 -13.84 -4.88
C LEU A 170 -9.79 -14.90 -5.39
N GLU A 171 -10.82 -15.23 -4.61
CA GLU A 171 -11.87 -16.15 -5.03
C GLU A 171 -12.65 -15.62 -6.24
N LEU A 172 -13.03 -14.33 -6.24
CA LEU A 172 -13.67 -13.67 -7.37
C LEU A 172 -12.77 -13.65 -8.61
N ALA A 173 -11.49 -13.33 -8.46
CA ALA A 173 -10.54 -13.36 -9.56
C ALA A 173 -10.42 -14.78 -10.18
N ARG A 174 -10.35 -15.81 -9.33
CA ARG A 174 -10.32 -17.21 -9.77
C ARG A 174 -11.60 -17.62 -10.48
N ARG A 175 -12.77 -17.26 -9.96
CA ARG A 175 -14.08 -17.51 -10.60
C ARG A 175 -14.16 -16.82 -11.96
N ALA A 176 -13.75 -15.56 -12.05
CA ALA A 176 -13.71 -14.84 -13.33
C ALA A 176 -12.85 -15.54 -14.39
N GLN A 177 -11.75 -16.17 -13.99
CA GLN A 177 -10.85 -16.92 -14.88
C GLN A 177 -11.39 -18.29 -15.28
N THR A 178 -12.10 -18.97 -14.39
CA THR A 178 -12.52 -20.37 -14.56
C THR A 178 -13.96 -20.52 -15.06
N GLU A 179 -14.87 -19.70 -14.54
CA GLU A 179 -16.31 -19.72 -14.81
C GLU A 179 -16.74 -18.55 -15.71
N GLY A 180 -15.90 -17.50 -15.83
CA GLY A 180 -16.26 -16.25 -16.48
C GLY A 180 -17.05 -15.30 -15.56
N VAL A 181 -17.28 -14.06 -16.02
CA VAL A 181 -17.94 -13.00 -15.23
C VAL A 181 -19.47 -13.02 -15.31
N ALA A 182 -20.03 -13.91 -16.13
CA ALA A 182 -21.48 -14.05 -16.34
C ALA A 182 -22.14 -15.08 -15.40
N GLY A 183 -21.36 -15.71 -14.51
CA GLY A 183 -21.88 -16.67 -13.53
C GLY A 183 -22.89 -16.03 -12.58
N GLU A 184 -23.87 -16.83 -12.15
CA GLU A 184 -24.89 -16.39 -11.20
C GLU A 184 -24.27 -15.85 -9.90
N GLY A 185 -24.80 -14.74 -9.40
CA GLY A 185 -24.31 -14.06 -8.20
C GLY A 185 -22.92 -13.40 -8.30
N PHE A 186 -22.19 -13.54 -9.42
CA PHE A 186 -20.84 -12.98 -9.57
C PHE A 186 -20.85 -11.45 -9.41
N SER A 187 -21.73 -10.76 -10.12
CA SER A 187 -21.81 -9.28 -10.07
C SER A 187 -22.26 -8.74 -8.71
N GLU A 188 -23.06 -9.50 -7.95
CA GLU A 188 -23.43 -9.13 -6.58
C GLU A 188 -22.25 -9.31 -5.62
N ALA A 189 -21.55 -10.44 -5.71
CA ALA A 189 -20.37 -10.70 -4.91
C ALA A 189 -19.24 -9.69 -5.19
N VAL A 190 -19.05 -9.27 -6.44
CA VAL A 190 -18.13 -8.18 -6.80
C VAL A 190 -18.56 -6.86 -6.15
N ARG A 191 -19.83 -6.46 -6.29
CA ARG A 191 -20.34 -5.20 -5.71
C ARG A 191 -20.20 -5.15 -4.19
N GLU A 192 -20.48 -6.26 -3.51
CA GLU A 192 -20.31 -6.36 -2.06
C GLU A 192 -18.84 -6.28 -1.66
N ASN A 193 -17.95 -6.97 -2.37
CA ASN A 193 -16.52 -6.89 -2.11
C ASN A 193 -15.97 -5.48 -2.36
N GLU A 194 -16.40 -4.79 -3.42
CA GLU A 194 -16.04 -3.39 -3.65
C GLU A 194 -16.56 -2.45 -2.55
N ARG A 195 -17.75 -2.70 -2.01
CA ARG A 195 -18.29 -1.91 -0.88
C ARG A 195 -17.39 -2.05 0.34
N LEU A 196 -16.94 -3.27 0.63
CA LEU A 196 -16.01 -3.52 1.73
C LEU A 196 -14.65 -2.85 1.47
N VAL A 197 -14.08 -3.01 0.28
CA VAL A 197 -12.83 -2.32 -0.10
C VAL A 197 -12.96 -0.80 0.10
N ARG A 198 -14.03 -0.18 -0.41
CA ARG A 198 -14.27 1.26 -0.23
C ARG A 198 -14.33 1.68 1.24
N SER A 199 -14.91 0.84 2.11
CA SER A 199 -14.94 1.14 3.55
C SER A 199 -13.57 1.06 4.22
N LEU A 200 -12.66 0.24 3.68
CA LEU A 200 -11.29 0.09 4.18
C LEU A 200 -10.37 1.24 3.75
N GLU A 201 -10.73 2.01 2.71
CA GLU A 201 -9.94 3.16 2.24
C GLU A 201 -10.00 4.38 3.17
N GLY A 202 -11.04 4.49 4.02
CA GLY A 202 -11.28 5.68 4.84
C GLY A 202 -10.06 6.15 5.67
N PRO A 203 -9.42 5.27 6.47
CA PRO A 203 -8.22 5.63 7.23
C PRO A 203 -7.05 6.10 6.36
N ALA A 204 -6.81 5.44 5.23
CA ALA A 204 -5.72 5.77 4.32
C ALA A 204 -5.94 7.11 3.59
N LEU A 205 -7.18 7.37 3.15
CA LEU A 205 -7.56 8.65 2.54
C LEU A 205 -7.44 9.82 3.51
N ALA A 206 -7.82 9.63 4.78
CA ALA A 206 -7.67 10.65 5.81
C ALA A 206 -6.19 10.98 6.08
N ALA A 207 -5.33 9.95 6.17
CA ALA A 207 -3.90 10.13 6.31
C ALA A 207 -3.28 10.80 5.08
N GLU A 208 -3.64 10.38 3.86
CA GLU A 208 -3.16 10.96 2.61
C GLU A 208 -3.49 12.45 2.50
N ALA A 209 -4.70 12.86 2.89
CA ALA A 209 -5.09 14.26 2.91
C ALA A 209 -4.19 15.08 3.85
N ALA A 210 -3.94 14.61 5.07
CA ALA A 210 -3.05 15.27 6.03
C ALA A 210 -1.61 15.36 5.50
N ILE A 211 -1.07 14.26 4.98
CA ILE A 211 0.28 14.19 4.41
C ILE A 211 0.42 15.16 3.23
N THR A 212 -0.61 15.28 2.40
CA THR A 212 -0.59 16.22 1.27
C THR A 212 -0.42 17.65 1.76
N GLU A 213 -1.19 18.05 2.76
CA GLU A 213 -1.09 19.41 3.32
C GLU A 213 0.27 19.65 3.99
N GLU A 214 0.79 18.66 4.71
CA GLU A 214 2.14 18.72 5.31
C GLU A 214 3.24 18.91 4.25
N LEU A 215 3.22 18.10 3.17
CA LEU A 215 4.19 18.19 2.07
C LEU A 215 4.08 19.50 1.28
N ARG A 216 2.90 20.13 1.26
CA ARG A 216 2.71 21.44 0.64
C ARG A 216 3.23 22.58 1.52
N ALA A 217 3.04 22.47 2.83
CA ALA A 217 3.43 23.49 3.80
C ALA A 217 4.95 23.56 4.06
N SER A 218 5.68 22.46 3.86
CA SER A 218 7.13 22.36 4.10
C SER A 218 8.01 22.92 2.98
N ARG A 219 7.41 23.67 2.04
CA ARG A 219 8.04 24.20 0.83
C ARG A 219 8.36 25.67 0.88
#